data_AF-A0A538EEY2-F1
#
_entry.id   AF-A0A538EEY2-F1
#
_cell.length_a   1.000
_cell.length_b   1.000
_cell.length_c   1.000
_cell.angle_alpha   90.00
_cell.angle_beta   90.00
_cell.angle_gamma   90.00
#
_symmetry.space_group_name_H-M   'P 1'
#
loop_
_entity.id
_entity.type
_entity.pdbx_description
1 polymer ?
#
loop_
_entity_poly.entity_id
_entity_poly.type
_entity_poly.pdbx_seq_one_letter_code
_entity_poly.pdbx_strand_id
1 'polypeptide(L)'
;MTDGIPGGRSTYGVCYGALAWLVEDGHVGEVDVTGLKVALTVMYDDDELGSPWTVVLHVDADGSERQREVLADVFLGNLGGPHVGLLPWVRKARHLVDVRVDSIQLTPDGEGYKLDVGNAVRARAARPVESDAVVRCGIPGYDQAGRELVADELRIDDDPFVWELSGNCAYASRFAYASA
;
A
#
# COMPACT_ATOMS: atom_id res chain seq x y z
N MET A 1 0.96 2.08 15.11
CA MET A 1 0.65 2.77 16.37
C MET A 1 -0.56 2.09 16.96
N THR A 2 -0.44 1.64 18.20
CA THR A 2 -1.48 0.90 18.91
C THR A 2 -1.74 1.64 20.21
N ASP A 3 -2.95 2.11 20.44
CA ASP A 3 -3.34 2.93 21.60
C ASP A 3 -2.41 4.12 21.87
N GLY A 4 -1.98 4.79 20.79
CA GLY A 4 -1.10 5.97 20.86
C GLY A 4 0.39 5.65 20.97
N ILE A 5 0.78 4.38 21.11
CA ILE A 5 2.19 3.97 21.16
C ILE A 5 2.72 3.86 19.72
N PRO A 6 3.72 4.66 19.32
CA PRO A 6 4.29 4.59 17.96
C PRO A 6 4.89 3.22 17.67
N GLY A 7 4.85 2.83 16.39
CA GLY A 7 5.59 1.65 15.92
C GLY A 7 7.10 1.90 16.05
N GLY A 8 7.84 0.84 16.37
CA GLY A 8 9.29 0.86 16.43
C GLY A 8 9.94 0.43 15.11
N ARG A 9 11.16 -0.10 15.24
CA ARG A 9 11.89 -0.79 14.17
C ARG A 9 11.10 -2.00 13.66
N SER A 10 11.44 -2.44 12.45
CA SER A 10 10.90 -3.66 11.85
C SER A 10 11.26 -4.87 12.73
N THR A 11 10.31 -5.80 12.93
CA THR A 11 10.51 -6.98 13.81
C THR A 11 11.77 -7.79 13.46
N TYR A 12 12.12 -7.82 12.18
CA TYR A 12 13.27 -8.56 11.65
C TYR A 12 14.31 -7.64 10.98
N GLY A 13 14.31 -6.34 11.28
CA GLY A 13 15.23 -5.34 10.70
C GLY A 13 14.89 -4.88 9.28
N VAL A 14 14.18 -5.71 8.50
CA VAL A 14 13.67 -5.35 7.16
C VAL A 14 12.15 -5.36 7.16
N CYS A 15 11.56 -4.36 6.52
CA CYS A 15 10.13 -4.32 6.25
C CYS A 15 9.88 -4.76 4.81
N TYR A 16 9.02 -5.76 4.64
CA TYR A 16 8.49 -6.20 3.35
C TYR A 16 6.99 -5.96 3.35
N GLY A 17 6.42 -5.60 2.19
CA GLY A 17 4.97 -5.46 2.10
C GLY A 17 4.43 -5.37 0.68
N ALA A 18 3.14 -5.66 0.56
CA ALA A 18 2.31 -5.21 -0.54
C ALA A 18 1.21 -4.30 0.02
N LEU A 19 0.96 -3.21 -0.68
CA LEU A 19 -0.07 -2.22 -0.36
C LEU A 19 -1.00 -2.11 -1.55
N ALA A 20 -2.29 -1.91 -1.31
CA ALA A 20 -3.25 -1.68 -2.39
C ALA A 20 -4.32 -0.68 -1.98
N TRP A 21 -4.78 0.07 -2.98
CA TRP A 21 -5.89 1.01 -2.88
C TRP A 21 -6.91 0.67 -3.95
N LEU A 22 -8.19 0.75 -3.57
CA LEU A 22 -9.31 0.88 -4.47
C LEU A 22 -9.81 2.32 -4.37
N VAL A 23 -9.85 3.03 -5.48
CA VAL A 23 -10.47 4.36 -5.55
C VAL A 23 -11.98 4.14 -5.67
N GLU A 24 -12.71 4.30 -4.58
CA GLU A 24 -14.17 4.08 -4.60
C GLU A 24 -14.94 5.24 -5.24
N ASP A 25 -14.41 6.45 -5.15
CA ASP A 25 -14.90 7.67 -5.78
C ASP A 25 -13.73 8.66 -5.84
N GLY A 26 -13.38 9.16 -7.04
CA GLY A 26 -12.24 10.06 -7.16
C GLY A 26 -11.92 10.56 -8.56
N HIS A 27 -11.32 11.75 -8.62
CA HIS A 27 -10.81 12.37 -9.83
C HIS A 27 -9.39 12.90 -9.60
N VAL A 28 -8.61 12.99 -10.67
CA VAL A 28 -7.33 13.69 -10.70
C VAL A 28 -7.39 14.77 -11.78
N GLY A 29 -7.59 16.02 -11.37
CA GLY A 29 -8.02 17.08 -12.29
C GLY A 29 -9.34 16.69 -12.96
N GLU A 30 -9.37 16.68 -14.30
CA GLU A 30 -10.56 16.29 -15.07
C GLU A 30 -10.66 14.77 -15.33
N VAL A 31 -9.71 13.97 -14.83
CA VAL A 31 -9.66 12.52 -15.10
C VAL A 31 -10.37 11.77 -13.99
N ASP A 32 -11.52 11.16 -14.30
CA ASP A 32 -12.18 10.21 -13.41
C ASP A 32 -11.33 8.95 -13.25
N VAL A 33 -11.06 8.56 -12.00
CA VAL A 33 -10.29 7.36 -11.64
C VAL A 33 -11.09 6.43 -10.73
N THR A 34 -12.40 6.66 -10.62
CA THR A 34 -13.32 5.85 -9.83
C THR A 34 -13.33 4.39 -10.29
N GLY A 35 -13.30 3.48 -9.32
CA GLY A 35 -13.25 2.03 -9.53
C GLY A 35 -11.86 1.48 -9.87
N LEU A 36 -10.87 2.34 -10.11
CA LEU A 36 -9.50 1.90 -10.41
C LEU A 36 -8.71 1.57 -9.14
N LYS A 37 -7.70 0.74 -9.33
CA LYS A 37 -6.84 0.24 -8.26
C LYS A 37 -5.39 0.64 -8.47
N VAL A 38 -4.65 0.71 -7.38
CA VAL A 38 -3.20 0.86 -7.39
C VAL A 38 -2.63 -0.11 -6.38
N ALA A 39 -1.51 -0.74 -6.71
CA ALA A 39 -0.77 -1.56 -5.75
C ALA A 39 0.71 -1.16 -5.72
N LEU A 40 1.36 -1.36 -4.58
CA LEU A 40 2.80 -1.21 -4.45
C LEU A 40 3.39 -2.44 -3.78
N THR A 41 4.47 -2.95 -4.35
CA THR A 41 5.42 -3.82 -3.64
C THR A 41 6.49 -2.94 -3.02
N VAL A 42 6.76 -3.12 -1.73
CA VAL A 42 7.65 -2.25 -0.96
C VAL A 42 8.64 -3.04 -0.12
N MET A 43 9.85 -2.51 -0.01
CA MET A 43 10.88 -2.99 0.90
C MET A 43 11.69 -1.82 1.47
N TYR A 44 12.09 -1.90 2.74
CA TYR A 44 13.16 -1.05 3.27
C TYR A 44 13.93 -1.75 4.40
N ASP A 45 15.19 -1.39 4.58
CA ASP A 45 16.08 -1.89 5.65
C ASP A 45 16.27 -0.80 6.74
N ASP A 46 16.04 -1.15 8.01
CA ASP A 46 16.25 -0.25 9.15
C ASP A 46 17.73 0.14 9.34
N ASP A 47 18.67 -0.73 8.94
CA ASP A 47 20.12 -0.54 9.14
C ASP A 47 20.79 0.11 7.91
N GLU A 48 20.09 0.25 6.79
CA GLU A 48 20.55 1.05 5.66
C GLU A 48 20.49 2.55 5.99
N LEU A 49 21.54 3.31 5.64
CA LEU A 49 21.62 4.73 5.94
C LEU A 49 20.48 5.51 5.26
N GLY A 50 19.60 6.08 6.09
CA GLY A 50 18.43 6.83 5.64
C GLY A 50 17.21 5.95 5.31
N SER A 51 17.38 4.62 5.33
CA SER A 51 16.33 3.62 5.10
C SER A 51 15.46 3.96 3.87
N PRO A 52 16.06 4.06 2.67
CA PRO A 52 15.30 4.35 1.46
C PRO A 52 14.29 3.24 1.17
N TRP A 53 13.14 3.63 0.63
CA TRP A 53 12.14 2.65 0.19
C TRP A 53 12.47 2.15 -1.20
N THR A 54 12.60 0.85 -1.39
CA THR A 54 12.62 0.25 -2.73
C THR A 54 11.20 -0.14 -3.09
N VAL A 55 10.70 0.32 -4.24
CA VAL A 55 9.28 0.17 -4.62
C VAL A 55 9.09 -0.23 -6.07
N VAL A 56 8.10 -1.07 -6.33
CA VAL A 56 7.46 -1.27 -7.65
C VAL A 56 6.03 -0.77 -7.52
N LEU A 57 5.60 0.11 -8.44
CA LEU A 57 4.22 0.57 -8.52
C LEU A 57 3.47 -0.20 -9.58
N HIS A 58 2.30 -0.74 -9.27
CA HIS A 58 1.37 -1.31 -10.23
C HIS A 58 0.16 -0.41 -10.41
N VAL A 59 -0.12 -0.05 -11.65
CA VAL A 59 -1.33 0.68 -12.05
C VAL A 59 -2.28 -0.27 -12.79
N ASP A 60 -3.57 -0.03 -12.60
CA ASP A 60 -4.64 -0.89 -13.08
C ASP A 60 -4.67 -1.03 -14.60
N ALA A 61 -4.64 -2.27 -15.09
CA ALA A 61 -4.83 -2.57 -16.51
C ALA A 61 -6.23 -2.17 -17.03
N ASP A 62 -7.23 -2.09 -16.14
CA ASP A 62 -8.59 -1.65 -16.50
C ASP A 62 -8.68 -0.15 -16.83
N GLY A 63 -7.71 0.65 -16.34
CA GLY A 63 -7.65 2.08 -16.61
C GLY A 63 -7.11 2.38 -18.02
N SER A 64 -7.51 3.49 -18.61
CA SER A 64 -6.87 4.06 -19.80
C SER A 64 -5.42 4.49 -19.51
N GLU A 65 -4.63 4.73 -20.56
CA GLU A 65 -3.27 5.26 -20.44
C GLU A 65 -3.23 6.53 -19.59
N ARG A 66 -4.15 7.47 -19.85
CA ARG A 66 -4.23 8.72 -19.10
C ARG A 66 -4.57 8.48 -17.62
N GLN A 67 -5.49 7.56 -17.32
CA GLN A 67 -5.84 7.23 -15.93
C GLN A 67 -4.67 6.59 -15.19
N ARG A 68 -3.92 5.72 -15.84
CA ARG A 68 -2.73 5.08 -15.27
C ARG A 68 -1.62 6.10 -14.98
N GLU A 69 -1.37 7.03 -15.91
CA GLU A 69 -0.40 8.12 -15.71
C GLU A 69 -0.74 8.97 -14.48
N VAL A 70 -1.99 9.46 -14.38
CA VAL A 70 -2.36 10.34 -13.27
C VAL A 70 -2.37 9.61 -11.93
N LEU A 71 -2.72 8.31 -11.90
CA LEU A 71 -2.59 7.49 -10.70
C LEU A 71 -1.12 7.32 -10.30
N ALA A 72 -0.23 7.08 -11.26
CA ALA A 72 1.20 7.01 -10.98
C ALA A 72 1.73 8.34 -10.43
N ASP A 73 1.32 9.46 -11.00
CA ASP A 73 1.70 10.79 -10.51
C ASP A 73 1.23 11.06 -9.08
N VAL A 74 0.02 10.60 -8.72
CA VAL A 74 -0.48 10.67 -7.33
C VAL A 74 0.39 9.83 -6.40
N PHE A 75 0.52 8.53 -6.67
CA PHE A 75 1.15 7.59 -5.73
C PHE A 75 2.68 7.70 -5.66
N LEU A 76 3.32 8.32 -6.65
CA LEU A 76 4.75 8.68 -6.63
C LEU A 76 5.02 10.08 -6.07
N GLY A 77 3.96 10.83 -5.75
CA GLY A 77 4.02 12.13 -5.11
C GLY A 77 4.28 13.32 -6.04
N ASN A 78 4.16 13.14 -7.36
CA ASN A 78 4.41 14.20 -8.35
C ASN A 78 3.37 15.33 -8.27
N LEU A 79 2.15 15.03 -7.82
CA LEU A 79 1.08 16.03 -7.64
C LEU A 79 1.03 16.63 -6.22
N GLY A 80 1.79 16.06 -5.27
CA GLY A 80 1.73 16.46 -3.87
C GLY A 80 0.38 16.21 -3.20
N GLY A 81 0.07 17.01 -2.18
CA GLY A 81 -1.12 16.89 -1.34
C GLY A 81 -0.81 16.38 0.07
N PRO A 82 -1.59 16.79 1.09
CA PRO A 82 -1.29 16.50 2.50
C PRO A 82 -1.19 15.00 2.82
N HIS A 83 -2.09 14.15 2.31
CA HIS A 83 -2.04 12.71 2.56
C HIS A 83 -0.92 12.02 1.75
N VAL A 84 -0.81 12.34 0.47
CA VAL A 84 0.23 11.80 -0.42
C VAL A 84 1.63 12.14 0.08
N GLY A 85 1.83 13.37 0.56
CA GLY A 85 3.10 13.84 1.12
C GLY A 85 3.52 13.12 2.41
N LEU A 86 2.63 12.37 3.06
CA LEU A 86 2.96 11.55 4.24
C LEU A 86 3.41 10.14 3.88
N LEU A 87 3.14 9.68 2.65
CA LEU A 87 3.52 8.35 2.20
C LEU A 87 5.03 8.15 2.35
N PRO A 88 5.50 7.05 2.98
CA PRO A 88 6.91 6.88 3.32
C PRO A 88 7.88 7.04 2.15
N TRP A 89 7.55 6.51 0.97
CA TRP A 89 8.37 6.61 -0.26
C TRP A 89 8.24 7.96 -0.99
N VAL A 90 7.32 8.84 -0.56
CA VAL A 90 7.21 10.21 -1.05
C VAL A 90 8.05 11.15 -0.16
N ARG A 91 7.94 11.00 1.16
CA ARG A 91 8.64 11.88 2.12
C ARG A 91 10.09 11.50 2.42
N LYS A 92 10.49 10.25 2.16
CA LYS A 92 11.87 9.76 2.28
C LYS A 92 12.46 9.48 0.90
N ALA A 93 13.76 9.24 0.86
CA ALA A 93 14.41 8.70 -0.34
C ALA A 93 13.74 7.38 -0.76
N ARG A 94 13.65 7.18 -2.08
CA ARG A 94 13.17 5.93 -2.66
C ARG A 94 14.04 5.49 -3.84
N HIS A 95 14.06 4.19 -4.08
CA HIS A 95 14.50 3.54 -5.30
C HIS A 95 13.24 3.01 -6.01
N LEU A 96 12.77 3.75 -7.02
CA LEU A 96 11.69 3.28 -7.88
C LEU A 96 12.29 2.26 -8.87
N VAL A 97 11.91 0.99 -8.72
CA VAL A 97 12.34 -0.09 -9.61
C VAL A 97 11.62 0.04 -10.94
N ASP A 98 10.29 0.15 -10.91
CA ASP A 98 9.46 0.17 -12.10
C ASP A 98 8.04 0.70 -11.83
N VAL A 99 7.34 1.07 -12.89
CA VAL A 99 5.89 1.30 -12.91
C VAL A 99 5.27 0.32 -13.90
N ARG A 100 4.53 -0.66 -13.40
CA ARG A 100 3.98 -1.79 -14.15
C ARG A 100 2.48 -1.65 -14.35
N VAL A 101 1.98 -2.17 -15.46
CA VAL A 101 0.54 -2.25 -15.73
C VAL A 101 0.11 -3.69 -15.52
N ASP A 102 -0.78 -3.90 -14.55
CA ASP A 102 -1.23 -5.24 -14.17
C ASP A 102 -2.73 -5.27 -13.92
N SER A 103 -3.34 -6.44 -14.12
CA SER A 103 -4.69 -6.69 -13.60
C SER A 103 -4.62 -6.72 -12.07
N ILE A 104 -5.31 -5.79 -11.42
CA ILE A 104 -5.38 -5.72 -9.96
C ILE A 104 -6.78 -6.13 -9.52
N GLN A 105 -6.89 -7.07 -8.60
CA GLN A 105 -8.15 -7.44 -7.95
C GLN A 105 -7.98 -7.26 -6.46
N LEU A 106 -8.72 -6.33 -5.87
CA LEU A 106 -8.82 -6.14 -4.42
C LEU A 106 -10.27 -6.39 -4.02
N THR A 107 -10.52 -7.54 -3.40
CA THR A 107 -11.87 -8.04 -3.15
C THR A 107 -12.08 -8.30 -1.66
N PRO A 108 -13.27 -8.01 -1.12
CA PRO A 108 -13.60 -8.41 0.25
C PRO A 108 -13.50 -9.93 0.44
N ASP A 109 -12.90 -10.37 1.55
CA ASP A 109 -12.79 -11.77 1.93
C ASP A 109 -12.89 -11.89 3.46
N GLY A 110 -13.97 -12.51 3.94
CA GLY A 110 -14.30 -12.51 5.37
C GLY A 110 -14.46 -11.08 5.89
N GLU A 111 -13.67 -10.74 6.91
CA GLU A 111 -13.64 -9.41 7.53
C GLU A 111 -12.50 -8.50 7.03
N GLY A 112 -11.78 -8.97 6.01
CA GLY A 112 -10.70 -8.24 5.37
C GLY A 112 -10.74 -8.40 3.85
N TYR A 113 -9.60 -8.68 3.24
CA TYR A 113 -9.43 -8.58 1.79
C TYR A 113 -8.51 -9.66 1.23
N LYS A 114 -8.75 -9.96 -0.04
CA LYS A 114 -7.83 -10.67 -0.92
C LYS A 114 -7.34 -9.73 -2.02
N LEU A 115 -6.03 -9.75 -2.26
CA LEU A 115 -5.33 -9.01 -3.31
C LEU A 115 -4.68 -9.97 -4.30
N ASP A 116 -4.94 -9.75 -5.58
CA ASP A 116 -4.25 -10.39 -6.69
C ASP A 116 -3.74 -9.30 -7.65
N VAL A 117 -2.43 -9.25 -7.90
CA VAL A 117 -1.82 -8.36 -8.92
C VAL A 117 -1.12 -9.22 -9.95
N GLY A 118 -1.76 -9.42 -11.10
CA GLY A 118 -1.27 -10.30 -12.16
C GLY A 118 -0.78 -11.65 -11.60
N ASN A 119 0.50 -11.94 -11.86
CA ASN A 119 1.24 -13.05 -11.24
C ASN A 119 2.24 -12.60 -10.17
N ALA A 120 2.37 -11.28 -9.96
CA ALA A 120 3.40 -10.66 -9.14
C ALA A 120 3.08 -10.69 -7.64
N VAL A 121 1.81 -10.46 -7.29
CA VAL A 121 1.37 -10.40 -5.89
C VAL A 121 0.15 -11.27 -5.66
N ARG A 122 0.21 -12.08 -4.59
CA ARG A 122 -0.93 -12.72 -3.94
C ARG A 122 -0.90 -12.34 -2.48
N ALA A 123 -1.97 -11.74 -1.96
CA ALA A 123 -2.11 -11.50 -0.53
C ALA A 123 -3.53 -11.80 -0.06
N ARG A 124 -3.65 -12.30 1.17
CA ARG A 124 -4.93 -12.58 1.78
C ARG A 124 -4.86 -12.30 3.27
N ALA A 125 -5.81 -11.53 3.77
CA ALA A 125 -5.99 -11.27 5.20
C ALA A 125 -7.48 -11.25 5.49
N ALA A 126 -8.04 -12.36 5.97
CA ALA A 126 -9.50 -12.51 6.10
C ALA A 126 -10.02 -12.34 7.52
N ARG A 127 -9.13 -12.34 8.52
CA ARG A 127 -9.50 -12.39 9.95
C ARG A 127 -8.88 -11.24 10.73
N PRO A 128 -9.65 -10.58 11.62
CA PRO A 128 -9.12 -9.56 12.50
C PRO A 128 -8.19 -10.17 13.56
N VAL A 129 -7.30 -9.34 14.08
CA VAL A 129 -6.64 -9.63 15.36
C VAL A 129 -7.67 -9.42 16.47
N GLU A 130 -7.80 -10.39 17.38
CA GLU A 130 -8.68 -10.27 18.55
C GLU A 130 -8.09 -9.28 19.55
N SER A 131 -8.50 -8.02 19.46
CA SER A 131 -8.04 -6.92 20.31
C SER A 131 -9.02 -5.76 20.28
N ASP A 132 -9.17 -5.09 21.43
CA ASP A 132 -9.94 -3.84 21.54
C ASP A 132 -9.07 -2.58 21.24
N ALA A 133 -7.80 -2.78 20.90
CA ALA A 133 -6.86 -1.69 20.69
C ALA A 133 -7.18 -0.88 19.42
N VAL A 134 -6.94 0.43 19.48
CA VAL A 134 -7.08 1.31 18.30
C VAL A 134 -5.78 1.32 17.52
N VAL A 135 -5.82 0.74 16.32
CA VAL A 135 -4.64 0.59 15.46
C VAL A 135 -4.63 1.63 14.35
N ARG A 136 -3.45 2.23 14.13
CA ARG A 136 -3.16 3.17 13.04
C ARG A 136 -1.84 2.81 12.37
N CYS A 137 -1.81 2.82 11.05
CA CYS A 137 -0.61 2.49 10.28
C CYS A 137 0.21 3.75 9.93
N GLY A 138 1.53 3.68 10.05
CA GLY A 138 2.40 4.82 9.71
C GLY A 138 2.52 5.08 8.20
N ILE A 139 2.05 4.16 7.35
CA ILE A 139 2.11 4.28 5.88
C ILE A 139 1.09 5.32 5.36
N PRO A 140 -0.22 5.19 5.65
CA PRO A 140 -1.20 6.19 5.22
C PRO A 140 -1.25 7.42 6.14
N GLY A 141 -0.64 7.36 7.32
CA GLY A 141 -0.73 8.39 8.36
C GLY A 141 -1.53 7.93 9.58
N TYR A 142 -1.42 8.69 10.67
CA TYR A 142 -2.07 8.39 11.96
C TYR A 142 -3.44 9.07 12.14
N ASP A 143 -3.94 9.73 11.10
CA ASP A 143 -5.22 10.42 11.09
C ASP A 143 -6.40 9.44 11.10
N GLN A 144 -6.31 8.35 10.35
CA GLN A 144 -7.34 7.31 10.33
C GLN A 144 -6.93 6.09 11.13
N ALA A 145 -7.83 5.66 12.02
CA ALA A 145 -7.78 4.32 12.57
C ALA A 145 -8.17 3.29 11.49
N GLY A 146 -7.77 2.06 11.70
CA GLY A 146 -8.12 0.96 10.83
C GLY A 146 -8.32 -0.33 11.59
N ARG A 147 -8.50 -1.38 10.81
CA ARG A 147 -8.63 -2.74 11.28
C ARG A 147 -7.30 -3.45 11.13
N GLU A 148 -6.79 -3.95 12.25
CA GLU A 148 -5.67 -4.89 12.22
C GLU A 148 -6.20 -6.29 11.88
N LEU A 149 -5.55 -6.92 10.91
CA LEU A 149 -5.87 -8.23 10.38
C LEU A 149 -4.63 -9.11 10.47
N VAL A 150 -4.83 -10.42 10.41
CA VAL A 150 -3.73 -11.37 10.24
C VAL A 150 -3.56 -11.64 8.74
N ALA A 151 -2.34 -11.43 8.23
CA ALA A 151 -1.98 -11.85 6.88
C ALA A 151 -1.92 -13.39 6.85
N ASP A 152 -2.95 -14.02 6.29
CA ASP A 152 -3.00 -15.47 6.08
C ASP A 152 -1.98 -15.88 5.00
N GLU A 153 -1.78 -15.02 4.00
CA GLU A 153 -0.82 -15.21 2.91
C GLU A 153 -0.30 -13.84 2.40
N LEU A 154 0.99 -13.77 2.11
CA LEU A 154 1.60 -12.75 1.26
C LEU A 154 2.71 -13.40 0.45
N ARG A 155 2.50 -13.56 -0.85
CA ARG A 155 3.50 -14.06 -1.82
C ARG A 155 3.80 -12.96 -2.84
N ILE A 156 5.09 -12.69 -3.00
CA ILE A 156 5.64 -11.74 -3.96
C ILE A 156 6.59 -12.47 -4.90
N ASP A 157 6.35 -12.30 -6.20
CA ASP A 157 7.19 -12.74 -7.32
C ASP A 157 7.23 -11.58 -8.35
N ASP A 158 7.85 -10.48 -7.93
CA ASP A 158 7.77 -9.15 -8.53
C ASP A 158 9.18 -8.54 -8.66
N ASP A 159 9.95 -8.98 -9.66
CA ASP A 159 11.39 -8.67 -9.80
C ASP A 159 11.73 -7.20 -9.44
N PRO A 160 12.73 -6.96 -8.55
CA PRO A 160 13.68 -7.92 -7.96
C PRO A 160 13.17 -8.63 -6.70
N PHE A 161 11.89 -8.49 -6.37
CA PHE A 161 11.32 -8.96 -5.12
C PHE A 161 10.80 -10.39 -5.23
N VAL A 162 11.31 -11.29 -4.37
CA VAL A 162 10.83 -12.67 -4.26
C VAL A 162 10.81 -13.07 -2.78
N TRP A 163 9.63 -13.18 -2.20
CA TRP A 163 9.44 -13.64 -0.81
C TRP A 163 8.02 -14.11 -0.52
N GLU A 164 7.90 -14.90 0.54
CA GLU A 164 6.62 -15.35 1.08
C GLU A 164 6.57 -15.11 2.59
N LEU A 165 5.46 -14.55 3.07
CA LEU A 165 5.20 -14.27 4.48
C LEU A 165 3.79 -14.76 4.85
N SER A 166 3.61 -15.20 6.09
CA SER A 166 2.30 -15.63 6.62
C SER A 166 2.28 -15.51 8.15
N GLY A 167 1.10 -15.24 8.70
CA GLY A 167 0.91 -15.00 10.14
C GLY A 167 1.36 -13.61 10.62
N ASN A 168 1.74 -12.72 9.69
CA ASN A 168 2.19 -11.35 9.99
C ASN A 168 1.01 -10.36 10.06
N CYS A 169 1.33 -9.08 10.32
CA CYS A 169 0.35 -8.00 10.38
C CYS A 169 -0.19 -7.65 8.98
N ALA A 170 -1.50 -7.47 8.89
CA ALA A 170 -2.17 -6.78 7.80
C ALA A 170 -3.04 -5.64 8.38
N TYR A 171 -3.33 -4.63 7.56
CA TYR A 171 -4.08 -3.46 8.00
C TYR A 171 -4.99 -2.97 6.88
N ALA A 172 -6.24 -2.66 7.23
CA ALA A 172 -7.22 -2.11 6.30
C ALA A 172 -7.89 -0.88 6.90
N SER A 173 -8.06 0.18 6.09
CA SER A 173 -8.78 1.39 6.47
C SER A 173 -9.24 2.14 5.23
N ARG A 174 -10.05 3.18 5.45
CA ARG A 174 -10.58 4.06 4.41
C ARG A 174 -9.99 5.44 4.63
N PHE A 175 -9.62 6.09 3.54
CA PHE A 175 -8.95 7.39 3.56
C PHE A 175 -9.58 8.31 2.53
N ALA A 176 -9.49 9.62 2.77
CA ALA A 176 -9.86 10.64 1.81
C ALA A 176 -8.60 11.36 1.35
N TYR A 177 -8.28 11.27 0.06
CA TYR A 177 -7.14 11.99 -0.50
C TYR A 177 -7.69 13.24 -1.18
N ALA A 178 -7.12 14.40 -0.86
CA ALA A 178 -7.47 15.67 -1.46
C ALA A 178 -6.21 16.53 -1.58
N SER A 179 -6.10 17.29 -2.66
CA SER A 179 -5.20 18.44 -2.73
C SER A 179 -5.92 19.68 -2.16
N ALA A 180 -5.15 20.66 -1.70
CA ALA A 180 -5.68 21.98 -1.34
C ALA A 180 -6.08 22.78 -2.58
#